data_AF-A0A6L5ZIT1-F1
#
_entry.id   AF-A0A6L5ZIT1-F1
#
_cell.length_a   1.000
_cell.length_b   1.000
_cell.length_c   1.000
_cell.angle_alpha   90.00
_cell.angle_beta   90.00
_cell.angle_gamma   90.00
#
_symmetry.space_group_name_H-M   'P 1'
#
loop_
_entity.id
_entity.type
_entity.pdbx_description
1 polymer ?
#
loop_
_entity_poly.entity_id
_entity_poly.type
_entity_poly.pdbx_seq_one_letter_code
_entity_poly.pdbx_strand_id
1 'polypeptide(L)'
;MVAWHAARLALFIRRRAVNRGGHGVDLADRHGRGAPTMSALAAGAAFAAVWFWVRPSSQGRLLELFTQPKASRRMSREALTMVSAVVFGIGAALVIGGVGGIILGLGIAVIAPKIIMRMEPRAARTRRATLMKQAPDIADLLAATLASGAPLRAALIAVADAVGAPSSDLLLPIGAALDLGADPADAWAGLRDDPSLAPIALAFVRSTTSGAPLSTLLAGTADDLRRKHRLAVEVAARAAGVRAVAPLAACFLPAFLLLGVVPVVASMASDLFNG
;
A
#
# COMPACT_ATOMS: atom_id res chain seq x y z
N MET A 1 -20.05 -28.60 14.78
CA MET A 1 -19.74 -29.04 16.17
C MET A 1 -18.37 -28.59 16.68
N VAL A 2 -17.34 -28.39 15.84
CA VAL A 2 -15.98 -27.99 16.29
C VAL A 2 -15.88 -26.53 16.78
N ALA A 3 -16.71 -25.60 16.24
CA ALA A 3 -16.70 -24.19 16.64
C ALA A 3 -17.18 -23.94 18.09
N TRP A 4 -17.97 -24.85 18.66
CA TRP A 4 -18.53 -24.72 20.01
C TRP A 4 -17.52 -25.07 21.12
N HIS A 5 -16.53 -25.92 20.84
CA HIS A 5 -15.47 -26.27 21.81
C HIS A 5 -14.40 -25.17 21.95
N ALA A 6 -14.11 -24.44 20.87
CA ALA A 6 -13.14 -23.33 20.91
C ALA A 6 -13.64 -22.13 21.75
N ALA A 7 -14.95 -21.83 21.68
CA ALA A 7 -15.55 -20.74 22.45
C ALA A 7 -15.57 -21.02 23.97
N ARG A 8 -15.74 -22.29 24.37
CA ARG A 8 -15.79 -22.69 25.78
C ARG A 8 -14.40 -22.72 26.45
N LEU A 9 -13.34 -23.02 25.68
CA LEU A 9 -11.95 -22.97 26.16
C LEU A 9 -11.45 -21.52 26.37
N ALA A 10 -11.84 -20.60 25.48
CA ALA A 10 -11.47 -19.19 25.56
C ALA A 10 -12.13 -18.49 26.77
N LEU A 11 -13.37 -18.85 27.11
CA LEU A 11 -14.07 -18.33 28.28
C LEU A 11 -13.51 -18.87 29.61
N PHE A 12 -12.96 -20.09 29.64
CA PHE A 12 -12.35 -20.68 30.84
C PHE A 12 -11.00 -20.02 31.18
N ILE A 13 -10.19 -19.68 30.18
CA ILE A 13 -8.91 -18.99 30.37
C ILE A 13 -9.14 -17.54 30.83
N ARG A 14 -10.17 -16.86 30.29
CA ARG A 14 -10.53 -15.49 30.67
C ARG A 14 -10.99 -15.36 32.13
N ARG A 15 -11.59 -16.42 32.71
CA ARG A 15 -12.04 -16.42 34.12
C ARG A 15 -10.93 -16.68 35.13
N ARG A 16 -9.83 -17.35 34.75
CA ARG A 16 -8.71 -17.67 35.66
C ARG A 16 -7.72 -16.50 35.85
N ALA A 17 -7.64 -15.58 34.90
CA ALA A 17 -6.71 -14.45 34.95
C ALA A 17 -7.22 -13.26 35.81
N VAL A 18 -8.53 -13.16 36.04
CA VAL A 18 -9.14 -12.03 36.76
C VAL A 18 -9.16 -12.24 38.28
N ASN A 19 -8.99 -13.47 38.79
CA ASN A 19 -9.19 -13.78 40.22
C ASN A 19 -7.89 -14.05 41.02
N ARG A 20 -6.76 -13.46 40.64
CA ARG A 20 -5.53 -13.43 41.47
C ARG A 20 -5.16 -12.02 41.94
N GLY A 21 -6.17 -11.20 42.22
CA GLY A 21 -6.01 -10.01 43.04
C GLY A 21 -6.22 -10.39 44.51
N GLY A 22 -5.12 -10.48 45.27
CA GLY A 22 -5.18 -10.63 46.72
C GLY A 22 -4.08 -11.51 47.27
N HIS A 23 -2.92 -10.93 47.56
CA HIS A 23 -2.19 -11.15 48.81
C HIS A 23 -1.16 -10.03 48.94
N GLY A 24 -1.29 -9.26 50.02
CA GLY A 24 -0.42 -8.15 50.33
C GLY A 24 1.00 -8.61 50.63
N VAL A 25 1.96 -7.78 50.25
CA VAL A 25 3.22 -7.66 50.97
C VAL A 25 3.44 -6.17 51.16
N ASP A 26 3.20 -5.77 52.40
CA ASP A 26 3.63 -4.51 52.97
C ASP A 26 5.16 -4.46 52.91
N LEU A 27 5.71 -3.44 52.25
CA LEU A 27 7.13 -3.14 52.29
C LEU A 27 7.26 -1.64 52.52
N ALA A 28 7.39 -1.34 53.81
CA ALA A 28 7.99 -0.13 54.34
C ALA A 28 9.30 0.20 53.59
N ASP A 29 9.36 1.45 53.17
CA ASP A 29 10.48 2.36 53.41
C ASP A 29 11.90 1.75 53.38
N ARG A 30 12.61 2.03 52.28
CA ARG A 30 13.98 2.57 52.35
C ARG A 30 14.41 3.21 51.04
N HIS A 31 14.67 4.51 51.15
CA HIS A 31 15.50 5.32 50.28
C HIS A 31 16.76 4.60 49.75
N GLY A 32 17.06 4.80 48.46
CA GLY A 32 18.40 4.51 47.92
C GLY A 32 18.51 4.56 46.40
N ARG A 33 18.70 5.76 45.84
CA ARG A 33 19.42 6.10 44.59
C ARG A 33 19.56 5.00 43.51
N GLY A 34 18.88 5.15 42.36
CA GLY A 34 19.16 4.35 41.16
C GLY A 34 18.15 4.34 40.00
N ALA A 35 17.05 5.10 40.05
CA ALA A 35 16.01 5.10 39.01
C ALA A 35 16.34 6.06 37.85
N PRO A 36 16.81 5.56 36.69
CA PRO A 36 15.99 5.71 35.47
C PRO A 36 16.07 4.54 34.45
N THR A 37 16.84 3.48 34.68
CA THR A 37 17.09 2.46 33.63
C THR A 37 16.00 1.39 33.50
N MET A 38 15.25 1.10 34.57
CA MET A 38 14.21 0.06 34.54
C MET A 38 12.87 0.53 33.96
N SER A 39 12.56 1.83 33.98
CA SER A 39 11.33 2.38 33.38
C SER A 39 11.41 2.47 31.85
N ALA A 40 12.62 2.67 31.29
CA ALA A 40 12.84 2.77 29.86
C ALA A 40 12.63 1.42 29.12
N LEU A 41 13.03 0.31 29.75
CA LEU A 41 12.87 -1.03 29.17
C LEU A 41 11.41 -1.51 29.19
N ALA A 42 10.65 -1.18 30.24
CA ALA A 42 9.22 -1.48 30.31
C ALA A 42 8.40 -0.67 29.28
N ALA A 43 8.79 0.58 29.02
CA ALA A 43 8.15 1.44 28.03
C ALA A 43 8.39 0.98 26.57
N GLY A 44 9.58 0.46 26.27
CA GLY A 44 9.90 -0.09 24.94
C GLY A 44 9.08 -1.33 24.56
N ALA A 45 8.83 -2.23 25.52
CA ALA A 45 8.04 -3.44 25.30
C ALA A 45 6.54 -3.12 25.07
N ALA A 46 6.01 -2.12 25.77
CA ALA A 46 4.64 -1.64 25.57
C ALA A 46 4.46 -0.99 24.18
N PHE A 47 5.45 -0.23 23.70
CA PHE A 47 5.43 0.39 22.38
C PHE A 47 5.46 -0.64 21.24
N ALA A 48 6.26 -1.70 21.38
CA ALA A 48 6.32 -2.80 20.42
C ALA A 48 5.02 -3.62 20.38
N ALA A 49 4.38 -3.86 21.53
CA ALA A 49 3.10 -4.55 21.63
C ALA A 49 1.96 -3.74 20.98
N VAL A 50 1.93 -2.41 21.17
CA VAL A 50 0.96 -1.52 20.54
C VAL A 50 1.20 -1.43 19.03
N TRP A 51 2.46 -1.35 18.58
CA TRP A 51 2.82 -1.35 17.15
C TRP A 51 2.38 -2.65 16.44
N PHE A 52 2.51 -3.80 17.13
CA PHE A 52 2.11 -5.10 16.60
C PHE A 52 0.58 -5.25 16.52
N TRP A 53 -0.16 -4.68 17.48
CA TRP A 53 -1.63 -4.74 17.52
C TRP A 53 -2.30 -3.72 16.58
N VAL A 54 -1.67 -2.57 16.34
CA VAL A 54 -2.18 -1.49 15.46
C VAL A 54 -1.92 -1.75 13.98
N ARG A 55 -1.14 -2.78 13.60
CA ARG A 55 -1.18 -3.29 12.23
C ARG A 55 -2.58 -3.85 11.96
N PRO A 56 -3.42 -3.18 11.15
CA PRO A 56 -4.76 -3.70 10.90
C PRO A 56 -4.59 -4.99 10.12
N SER A 57 -4.96 -6.10 10.76
CA SER A 57 -4.97 -7.44 10.19
C SER A 57 -5.86 -7.44 8.96
N SER A 58 -5.22 -7.35 7.80
CA SER A 58 -5.86 -7.32 6.48
C SER A 58 -6.39 -8.69 6.04
N GLN A 59 -6.83 -9.53 6.97
CA GLN A 59 -7.27 -10.90 6.67
C GLN A 59 -8.78 -11.11 6.75
N GLY A 60 -9.57 -10.11 7.19
CA GLY A 60 -11.02 -10.22 7.27
C GLY A 60 -11.80 -9.78 6.01
N ARG A 61 -11.16 -9.49 4.88
CA ARG A 61 -11.77 -8.70 3.79
C ARG A 61 -12.00 -9.47 2.48
N LEU A 62 -12.17 -10.79 2.55
CA LEU A 62 -12.58 -11.62 1.41
C LEU A 62 -14.11 -11.74 1.24
N LEU A 63 -14.91 -11.37 2.25
CA LEU A 63 -16.38 -11.41 2.17
C LEU A 63 -17.06 -10.08 1.79
N GLU A 64 -16.34 -8.95 1.80
CA GLU A 64 -16.91 -7.62 1.46
C GLU A 64 -16.92 -7.32 -0.06
N LEU A 65 -16.48 -8.25 -0.91
CA LEU A 65 -16.41 -8.05 -2.36
C LEU A 65 -17.76 -8.24 -3.08
N PHE A 66 -18.84 -8.59 -2.37
CA PHE A 66 -20.14 -8.88 -2.97
C PHE A 66 -21.18 -7.76 -2.88
N THR A 67 -20.90 -6.62 -2.24
CA THR A 67 -21.92 -5.54 -2.12
C THR A 67 -21.33 -4.13 -2.17
N GLN A 68 -21.33 -3.53 -3.36
CA GLN A 68 -21.45 -2.07 -3.55
C GLN A 68 -22.94 -1.66 -3.41
N PRO A 69 -23.35 -0.37 -3.29
CA PRO A 69 -22.60 0.89 -3.11
C PRO A 69 -23.13 1.76 -1.93
N LYS A 70 -22.38 2.78 -1.48
CA LYS A 70 -22.93 4.08 -0.99
C LYS A 70 -21.83 5.10 -0.73
N ALA A 71 -21.92 6.22 -1.45
CA ALA A 71 -20.99 7.35 -1.50
C ALA A 71 -20.91 8.20 -0.19
N SER A 72 -21.60 7.84 0.89
CA SER A 72 -21.61 8.62 2.14
C SER A 72 -20.54 8.20 3.17
N ARG A 73 -19.82 7.10 2.96
CA ARG A 73 -18.78 6.59 3.90
C ARG A 73 -17.37 7.16 3.69
N ARG A 74 -17.19 8.05 2.72
CA ARG A 74 -15.88 8.62 2.35
C ARG A 74 -15.33 9.55 3.44
N MET A 75 -16.20 10.37 4.02
CA MET A 75 -15.83 11.38 5.03
C MET A 75 -15.49 10.75 6.40
N SER A 76 -16.17 9.66 6.78
CA SER A 76 -15.92 9.01 8.08
C SER A 76 -14.58 8.26 8.13
N ARG A 77 -14.07 7.77 6.98
CA ARG A 77 -12.78 7.05 6.93
C ARG A 77 -11.59 7.99 7.04
N GLU A 78 -11.65 9.18 6.45
CA GLU A 78 -10.62 10.21 6.58
C GLU A 78 -10.56 10.77 8.00
N ALA A 79 -11.74 11.03 8.59
CA ALA A 79 -11.87 11.40 10.00
C ALA A 79 -11.33 10.30 10.94
N LEU A 80 -11.65 9.03 10.68
CA LEU A 80 -11.15 7.91 11.50
C LEU A 80 -9.63 7.75 11.39
N THR A 81 -9.05 7.95 10.21
CA THR A 81 -7.58 7.96 10.04
C THR A 81 -6.93 9.17 10.74
N MET A 82 -7.52 10.36 10.65
CA MET A 82 -7.04 11.55 11.36
C MET A 82 -7.11 11.36 12.88
N VAL A 83 -8.22 10.84 13.39
CA VAL A 83 -8.39 10.55 14.82
C VAL A 83 -7.37 9.50 15.29
N SER A 84 -7.15 8.43 14.52
CA SER A 84 -6.14 7.42 14.88
C SER A 84 -4.70 7.97 14.86
N ALA A 85 -4.37 8.88 13.93
CA ALA A 85 -3.06 9.51 13.85
C ALA A 85 -2.83 10.51 15.00
N VAL A 86 -3.85 11.28 15.37
CA VAL A 86 -3.81 12.22 16.49
C VAL A 86 -3.68 11.49 17.82
N VAL A 87 -4.46 10.41 18.03
CA VAL A 87 -4.39 9.58 19.25
C VAL A 87 -3.01 8.90 19.37
N PHE A 88 -2.42 8.45 18.26
CA PHE A 88 -1.06 7.88 18.24
C PHE A 88 0.03 8.93 18.52
N GLY A 89 -0.12 10.14 17.97
CA GLY A 89 0.80 11.26 18.24
C GLY A 89 0.77 11.71 19.70
N ILE A 90 -0.42 11.76 20.32
CA ILE A 90 -0.59 12.09 21.73
C ILE A 90 0.00 10.98 22.62
N GLY A 91 -0.23 9.71 22.28
CA GLY A 91 0.35 8.58 23.00
C GLY A 91 1.88 8.56 22.96
N ALA A 92 2.50 8.83 21.80
CA ALA A 92 3.95 8.89 21.67
C ALA A 92 4.57 10.09 22.42
N ALA A 93 3.88 11.25 22.42
CA ALA A 93 4.32 12.44 23.14
C ALA A 93 4.33 12.23 24.66
N LEU A 94 3.33 11.49 25.19
CA LEU A 94 3.22 11.16 26.62
C LEU A 94 4.26 10.13 27.08
N VAL A 95 4.70 9.22 26.19
CA VAL A 95 5.70 8.18 26.52
C VAL A 95 7.14 8.73 26.52
N ILE A 96 7.44 9.70 25.65
CA ILE A 96 8.80 10.29 25.56
C ILE A 96 9.01 11.37 26.64
N GLY A 97 7.95 12.11 27.02
CA GLY A 97 8.03 13.18 28.01
C GLY A 97 8.84 14.40 27.55
N GLY A 98 8.54 15.56 28.12
CA GLY A 98 9.23 16.82 27.82
C GLY A 98 8.85 17.49 26.50
N VAL A 99 9.46 18.66 26.25
CA VAL A 99 9.15 19.53 25.10
C VAL A 99 9.38 18.83 23.75
N GLY A 100 10.35 17.90 23.69
CA GLY A 100 10.64 17.12 22.49
C GLY A 100 9.49 16.21 22.03
N GLY A 101 8.75 15.61 22.96
CA GLY A 101 7.58 14.78 22.65
C GLY A 101 6.43 15.57 22.03
N ILE A 102 6.21 16.80 22.49
CA ILE A 102 5.18 17.70 21.98
C ILE A 102 5.50 18.14 20.54
N ILE A 103 6.76 18.51 20.27
CA ILE A 103 7.19 18.92 18.93
C ILE A 103 7.07 17.76 17.94
N LEU A 104 7.49 16.55 18.34
CA LEU A 104 7.41 15.37 17.48
C LEU A 104 5.95 14.93 17.23
N GLY A 105 5.12 14.95 18.26
CA GLY A 105 3.69 14.62 18.16
C GLY A 105 2.92 15.60 17.26
N LEU A 106 3.17 16.90 17.42
CA LEU A 106 2.58 17.93 16.55
C LEU A 106 3.08 17.80 15.11
N GLY A 107 4.38 17.50 14.93
CA GLY A 107 4.97 17.22 13.62
C GLY A 107 4.27 16.06 12.91
N ILE A 108 4.08 14.92 13.59
CA ILE A 108 3.39 13.75 13.03
C ILE A 108 1.91 14.07 12.74
N ALA A 109 1.21 14.76 13.64
CA ALA A 109 -0.20 15.09 13.48
C ALA A 109 -0.47 16.04 12.30
N VAL A 110 0.48 16.92 11.95
CA VAL A 110 0.37 17.84 10.80
C VAL A 110 0.86 17.19 9.50
N ILE A 111 1.96 16.43 9.57
CA ILE A 111 2.61 15.84 8.39
C ILE A 111 1.87 14.61 7.88
N ALA A 112 1.42 13.71 8.78
CA ALA A 112 0.75 12.47 8.39
C ALA A 112 -0.51 12.69 7.53
N PRO A 113 -1.47 13.56 7.89
CA PRO A 113 -2.64 13.79 7.03
C PRO A 113 -2.29 14.48 5.71
N LYS A 114 -1.29 15.38 5.68
CA LYS A 114 -0.81 15.97 4.41
C LYS A 114 -0.17 14.94 3.48
N ILE A 115 0.59 13.99 4.02
CA ILE A 115 1.16 12.88 3.24
C ILE A 115 0.04 11.93 2.77
N ILE A 116 -0.95 11.65 3.61
CA ILE A 116 -2.09 10.79 3.27
C ILE A 116 -2.97 11.41 2.19
N MET A 117 -3.23 12.71 2.25
CA MET A 117 -4.01 13.43 1.22
C MET A 117 -3.23 13.60 -0.10
N ARG A 118 -1.90 13.55 -0.06
CA ARG A 118 -1.06 13.47 -1.27
C ARG A 118 -1.04 12.08 -1.90
N MET A 119 -1.50 11.03 -1.21
CA MET A 119 -1.61 9.71 -1.82
C MET A 119 -2.79 9.71 -2.80
N GLU A 120 -2.46 9.52 -4.08
CA GLU A 120 -3.42 9.37 -5.18
C GLU A 120 -4.63 8.52 -4.74
N PRO A 121 -5.88 8.95 -5.01
CA PRO A 121 -7.06 8.24 -4.55
C PRO A 121 -6.96 6.77 -4.93
N ARG A 122 -7.18 5.86 -3.96
CA ARG A 122 -7.05 4.41 -4.21
C ARG A 122 -7.82 3.94 -5.45
N ALA A 123 -8.96 4.58 -5.73
CA ALA A 123 -9.75 4.33 -6.94
C ALA A 123 -9.00 4.66 -8.24
N ALA A 124 -8.29 5.80 -8.32
CA ALA A 124 -7.49 6.16 -9.48
C ALA A 124 -6.31 5.19 -9.68
N ARG A 125 -5.66 4.81 -8.58
CA ARG A 125 -4.58 3.80 -8.61
C ARG A 125 -5.08 2.44 -9.09
N THR A 126 -6.24 1.99 -8.60
CA THR A 126 -6.86 0.73 -9.04
C THR A 126 -7.25 0.81 -10.52
N ARG A 127 -7.88 1.89 -10.97
CA ARG A 127 -8.24 2.10 -12.38
C ARG A 127 -7.01 2.02 -13.28
N ARG A 128 -5.94 2.74 -12.94
CA ARG A 128 -4.67 2.71 -13.68
C ARG A 128 -4.06 1.32 -13.71
N ALA A 129 -4.05 0.61 -12.57
CA ALA A 129 -3.54 -0.76 -12.52
C ALA A 129 -4.35 -1.73 -13.39
N THR A 130 -5.68 -1.55 -13.48
CA THR A 130 -6.53 -2.34 -14.38
C THR A 130 -6.23 -2.01 -15.85
N LEU A 131 -6.14 -0.72 -16.21
CA LEU A 131 -5.79 -0.30 -17.57
C LEU A 131 -4.42 -0.84 -18.01
N MET A 132 -3.42 -0.79 -17.14
CA MET A 132 -2.10 -1.35 -17.43
C MET A 132 -2.11 -2.87 -17.66
N LYS A 133 -3.06 -3.59 -17.05
CA LYS A 133 -3.24 -5.04 -17.29
C LYS A 133 -4.00 -5.32 -18.59
N GLN A 134 -4.98 -4.49 -18.91
CA GLN A 134 -5.83 -4.62 -20.10
C GLN A 134 -5.11 -4.16 -21.39
N ALA A 135 -4.18 -3.22 -21.31
CA ALA A 135 -3.46 -2.66 -22.46
C ALA A 135 -2.87 -3.69 -23.44
N PRO A 136 -2.10 -4.73 -23.00
CA PRO A 136 -1.58 -5.74 -23.92
C PRO A 136 -2.70 -6.54 -24.62
N ASP A 137 -3.77 -6.86 -23.90
CA ASP A 137 -4.90 -7.62 -24.45
C ASP A 137 -5.68 -6.78 -25.48
N ILE A 138 -5.88 -5.48 -25.21
CA ILE A 138 -6.49 -4.54 -26.16
C ILE A 138 -5.66 -4.46 -27.44
N ALA A 139 -4.34 -4.30 -27.33
CA ALA A 139 -3.46 -4.22 -28.49
C ALA A 139 -3.47 -5.50 -29.33
N ASP A 140 -3.46 -6.67 -28.69
CA ASP A 140 -3.46 -7.97 -29.36
C ASP A 140 -4.81 -8.27 -30.03
N LEU A 141 -5.93 -8.01 -29.34
CA LEU A 141 -7.26 -8.21 -29.90
C LEU A 141 -7.53 -7.24 -31.07
N LEU A 142 -7.10 -5.97 -30.95
CA LEU A 142 -7.18 -5.03 -32.07
C LEU A 142 -6.28 -5.47 -33.24
N ALA A 143 -5.07 -5.95 -32.97
CA ALA A 143 -4.19 -6.47 -34.01
C ALA A 143 -4.82 -7.67 -34.74
N ALA A 144 -5.37 -8.63 -34.00
CA ALA A 144 -5.99 -9.84 -34.54
C ALA A 144 -7.25 -9.53 -35.37
N THR A 145 -8.13 -8.67 -34.85
CA THR A 145 -9.37 -8.28 -35.55
C THR A 145 -9.11 -7.44 -36.80
N LEU A 146 -8.12 -6.55 -36.76
CA LEU A 146 -7.72 -5.79 -37.95
C LEU A 146 -6.98 -6.67 -38.97
N ALA A 147 -6.16 -7.63 -38.52
CA ALA A 147 -5.51 -8.59 -39.39
C ALA A 147 -6.52 -9.51 -40.12
N SER A 148 -7.68 -9.78 -39.52
CA SER A 148 -8.77 -10.50 -40.19
C SER A 148 -9.57 -9.65 -41.18
N GLY A 149 -9.19 -8.38 -41.37
CA GLY A 149 -9.87 -7.45 -42.29
C GLY A 149 -11.13 -6.81 -41.72
N ALA A 150 -11.37 -6.89 -40.40
CA ALA A 150 -12.53 -6.24 -39.81
C ALA A 150 -12.39 -4.71 -39.88
N PRO A 151 -13.49 -3.97 -40.10
CA PRO A 151 -13.45 -2.51 -40.06
C PRO A 151 -13.12 -2.01 -38.65
N LEU A 152 -12.33 -0.94 -38.55
CA LEU A 152 -11.80 -0.42 -37.28
C LEU A 152 -12.89 -0.18 -36.23
N ARG A 153 -14.04 0.35 -36.63
CA ARG A 153 -15.16 0.56 -35.72
C ARG A 153 -15.69 -0.74 -35.11
N ALA A 154 -15.87 -1.77 -35.92
CA ALA A 154 -16.34 -3.07 -35.42
C ALA A 154 -15.31 -3.70 -34.49
N ALA A 155 -14.01 -3.56 -34.82
CA ALA A 155 -12.93 -3.99 -33.95
C ALA A 155 -12.95 -3.27 -32.60
N LEU A 156 -13.11 -1.94 -32.58
CA LEU A 156 -13.17 -1.16 -31.33
C LEU A 156 -14.34 -1.57 -30.44
N ILE A 157 -15.53 -1.78 -31.00
CA ILE A 157 -16.71 -2.24 -30.25
C ILE A 157 -16.47 -3.64 -29.70
N ALA A 158 -16.04 -4.59 -30.56
CA ALA A 158 -15.81 -5.97 -30.14
C ALA A 158 -14.74 -6.08 -29.04
N VAL A 159 -13.66 -5.28 -29.12
CA VAL A 159 -12.62 -5.25 -28.08
C VAL A 159 -13.10 -4.56 -26.81
N ALA A 160 -13.86 -3.46 -26.92
CA ALA A 160 -14.46 -2.81 -25.76
C ALA A 160 -15.40 -3.75 -24.99
N ASP A 161 -16.20 -4.54 -25.70
CA ASP A 161 -17.11 -5.53 -25.13
C ASP A 161 -16.35 -6.71 -24.50
N ALA A 162 -15.28 -7.19 -25.15
CA ALA A 162 -14.47 -8.30 -24.65
C ALA A 162 -13.67 -7.95 -23.39
N VAL A 163 -13.13 -6.73 -23.31
CA VAL A 163 -12.24 -6.30 -22.21
C VAL A 163 -13.00 -5.60 -21.08
N GLY A 164 -14.10 -4.91 -21.39
CA GLY A 164 -14.95 -4.20 -20.45
C GLY A 164 -14.36 -2.91 -19.86
N ALA A 165 -15.01 -2.39 -18.84
CA ALA A 165 -14.58 -1.18 -18.13
C ALA A 165 -13.29 -1.44 -17.31
N PRO A 166 -12.40 -0.45 -17.16
CA PRO A 166 -12.52 0.96 -17.56
C PRO A 166 -12.06 1.29 -19.00
N SER A 167 -11.55 0.33 -19.76
CA SER A 167 -11.07 0.56 -21.13
C SER A 167 -12.18 0.81 -22.15
N SER A 168 -13.34 0.16 -21.99
CA SER A 168 -14.51 0.39 -22.85
C SER A 168 -14.91 1.87 -22.91
N ASP A 169 -14.87 2.55 -21.77
CA ASP A 169 -15.25 3.96 -21.62
C ASP A 169 -14.32 4.90 -22.39
N LEU A 170 -13.11 4.42 -22.72
CA LEU A 170 -12.11 5.16 -23.48
C LEU A 170 -12.09 4.77 -24.97
N LEU A 171 -12.44 3.54 -25.31
CA LEU A 171 -12.40 3.03 -26.69
C LEU A 171 -13.67 3.36 -27.48
N LEU A 172 -14.85 3.27 -26.86
CA LEU A 172 -16.12 3.51 -27.54
C LEU A 172 -16.26 4.96 -28.08
N PRO A 173 -15.86 6.02 -27.34
CA PRO A 173 -15.91 7.38 -27.86
C PRO A 173 -15.03 7.60 -29.10
N ILE A 174 -13.93 6.85 -29.22
CA ILE A 174 -13.00 6.97 -30.35
C ILE A 174 -13.66 6.47 -31.63
N GLY A 175 -14.33 5.32 -31.57
CA GLY A 175 -15.09 4.80 -32.71
C GLY A 175 -16.17 5.78 -33.18
N ALA A 176 -16.90 6.39 -32.24
CA ALA A 176 -17.90 7.40 -32.54
C ALA A 176 -17.30 8.69 -33.14
N ALA A 177 -16.17 9.16 -32.63
CA ALA A 177 -15.48 10.33 -33.16
C ALA A 177 -14.99 10.11 -34.60
N LEU A 178 -14.43 8.93 -34.89
CA LEU A 178 -13.97 8.57 -36.22
C LEU A 178 -15.11 8.47 -37.24
N ASP A 179 -16.29 7.97 -36.85
CA ASP A 179 -17.48 7.97 -37.73
C ASP A 179 -17.95 9.38 -38.10
N LEU A 180 -17.80 10.32 -37.17
CA LEU A 180 -18.13 11.73 -37.38
C LEU A 180 -17.08 12.46 -38.22
N GLY A 181 -16.04 11.76 -38.69
CA GLY A 181 -14.96 12.33 -39.49
C GLY A 181 -13.97 13.16 -38.68
N ALA A 182 -13.88 12.94 -37.36
CA ALA A 182 -12.85 13.59 -36.56
C ALA A 182 -11.45 13.23 -37.06
N ASP A 183 -10.53 14.19 -36.98
CA ASP A 183 -9.13 13.92 -37.29
C ASP A 183 -8.61 12.79 -36.38
N PRO A 184 -7.94 11.75 -36.92
CA PRO A 184 -7.43 10.67 -36.11
C PRO A 184 -6.56 11.15 -34.94
N ALA A 185 -5.72 12.17 -35.12
CA ALA A 185 -4.87 12.64 -34.03
C ALA A 185 -5.69 13.20 -32.86
N ASP A 186 -6.84 13.79 -33.13
CA ASP A 186 -7.75 14.33 -32.11
C ASP A 186 -8.62 13.23 -31.49
N ALA A 187 -9.14 12.30 -32.31
CA ALA A 187 -9.93 11.16 -31.84
C ALA A 187 -9.15 10.30 -30.82
N TRP A 188 -7.84 10.14 -31.01
CA TRP A 188 -6.98 9.37 -30.12
C TRP A 188 -6.37 10.20 -28.97
N ALA A 189 -6.62 11.51 -28.89
CA ALA A 189 -5.95 12.41 -27.93
C ALA A 189 -6.18 11.99 -26.47
N GLY A 190 -7.43 11.72 -26.09
CA GLY A 190 -7.77 11.29 -24.73
C GLY A 190 -7.10 9.96 -24.32
N LEU A 191 -6.76 9.12 -25.30
CA LEU A 191 -6.05 7.86 -25.08
C LEU A 191 -4.52 8.06 -24.96
N ARG A 192 -3.98 9.13 -25.55
CA ARG A 192 -2.57 9.55 -25.39
C ARG A 192 -2.28 10.09 -23.99
N ASP A 193 -3.27 10.72 -23.35
CA ASP A 193 -3.11 11.29 -22.01
C ASP A 193 -2.97 10.21 -20.92
N ASP A 194 -3.48 9.00 -21.15
CA ASP A 194 -3.28 7.87 -20.25
C ASP A 194 -1.99 7.11 -20.61
N PRO A 195 -0.96 7.11 -19.74
CA PRO A 195 0.32 6.42 -20.03
C PRO A 195 0.18 4.93 -20.30
N SER A 196 -0.91 4.31 -19.85
CA SER A 196 -1.17 2.87 -20.00
C SER A 196 -1.61 2.52 -21.42
N LEU A 197 -2.36 3.41 -22.08
CA LEU A 197 -2.91 3.21 -23.43
C LEU A 197 -2.25 4.08 -24.50
N ALA A 198 -1.44 5.07 -24.10
CA ALA A 198 -0.70 5.93 -25.01
C ALA A 198 0.10 5.17 -26.10
N PRO A 199 0.76 4.02 -25.82
CA PRO A 199 1.45 3.26 -26.87
C PRO A 199 0.53 2.79 -28.00
N ILE A 200 -0.73 2.44 -27.69
CA ILE A 200 -1.73 2.04 -28.68
C ILE A 200 -2.11 3.24 -29.54
N ALA A 201 -2.44 4.38 -28.92
CA ALA A 201 -2.76 5.62 -29.63
C ALA A 201 -1.61 6.08 -30.56
N LEU A 202 -0.37 5.96 -30.08
CA LEU A 202 0.82 6.27 -30.88
C LEU A 202 1.01 5.31 -32.05
N ALA A 203 0.66 4.03 -31.93
CA ALA A 203 0.69 3.08 -33.04
C ALA A 203 -0.31 3.46 -34.15
N PHE A 204 -1.50 3.93 -33.77
CA PHE A 204 -2.49 4.48 -34.70
C PHE A 204 -1.96 5.71 -35.44
N VAL A 205 -1.53 6.74 -34.71
CA VAL A 205 -0.97 7.96 -35.31
C VAL A 205 0.22 7.63 -36.22
N ARG A 206 1.09 6.69 -35.80
CA ARG A 206 2.21 6.25 -36.63
C ARG A 206 1.74 5.57 -37.91
N SER A 207 0.73 4.69 -37.86
CA SER A 207 0.17 4.07 -39.07
C SER A 207 -0.42 5.08 -40.04
N THR A 208 -1.09 6.13 -39.53
CA THR A 208 -1.70 7.16 -40.38
C THR A 208 -0.65 8.03 -41.06
N THR A 209 0.47 8.31 -40.38
CA THR A 209 1.56 9.12 -40.93
C THR A 209 2.48 8.33 -41.86
N SER A 210 2.80 7.06 -41.54
CA SER A 210 3.75 6.27 -42.31
C SER A 210 3.13 5.31 -43.33
N GLY A 211 1.81 5.09 -43.27
CA GLY A 211 1.12 4.08 -44.08
C GLY A 211 1.43 2.63 -43.70
N ALA A 212 2.18 2.39 -42.63
CA ALA A 212 2.52 1.04 -42.19
C ALA A 212 1.26 0.28 -41.72
N PRO A 213 1.18 -1.04 -41.95
CA PRO A 213 0.03 -1.85 -41.51
C PRO A 213 -0.18 -1.74 -40.00
N LEU A 214 -1.35 -1.23 -39.62
CA LEU A 214 -1.71 -0.98 -38.23
C LEU A 214 -1.72 -2.27 -37.38
N SER A 215 -2.18 -3.39 -37.95
CA SER A 215 -2.16 -4.70 -37.29
C SER A 215 -0.75 -5.10 -36.86
N THR A 216 0.25 -4.90 -37.72
CA THR A 216 1.67 -5.19 -37.41
C THR A 216 2.23 -4.27 -36.32
N LEU A 217 1.90 -2.97 -36.37
CA LEU A 217 2.32 -2.02 -35.32
C LEU A 217 1.68 -2.34 -33.96
N LEU A 218 0.41 -2.72 -33.95
CA LEU A 218 -0.30 -3.10 -32.72
C LEU A 218 0.21 -4.42 -32.15
N ALA A 219 0.54 -5.42 -33.00
CA ALA A 219 1.16 -6.66 -32.55
C ALA A 219 2.52 -6.41 -31.86
N GLY A 220 3.38 -5.59 -32.47
CA GLY A 220 4.64 -5.17 -31.85
C GLY A 220 4.44 -4.40 -30.53
N THR A 221 3.41 -3.55 -30.49
CA THR A 221 3.02 -2.81 -29.27
C THR A 221 2.52 -3.74 -28.16
N ALA A 222 1.74 -4.77 -28.50
CA ALA A 222 1.27 -5.79 -27.55
C ALA A 222 2.47 -6.54 -26.93
N ASP A 223 3.44 -6.92 -27.75
CA ASP A 223 4.67 -7.56 -27.29
C ASP A 223 5.51 -6.67 -26.38
N ASP A 224 5.65 -5.38 -26.72
CA ASP A 224 6.33 -4.39 -25.88
C ASP A 224 5.63 -4.23 -24.52
N LEU A 225 4.30 -4.15 -24.51
CA LEU A 225 3.51 -4.04 -23.29
C LEU A 225 3.65 -5.28 -22.42
N ARG A 226 3.62 -6.49 -23.01
CA ARG A 226 3.86 -7.76 -22.31
C ARG A 226 5.26 -7.82 -21.72
N ARG A 227 6.29 -7.41 -22.46
CA ARG A 227 7.67 -7.32 -21.96
C ARG A 227 7.76 -6.37 -20.77
N LYS A 228 7.21 -5.15 -20.89
CA LYS A 228 7.18 -4.17 -19.80
C LYS A 228 6.45 -4.71 -18.57
N HIS A 229 5.34 -5.42 -18.75
CA HIS A 229 4.60 -6.03 -17.66
C HIS A 229 5.43 -7.09 -16.92
N ARG A 230 6.09 -8.00 -17.65
CA ARG A 230 6.97 -9.03 -17.06
C ARG A 230 8.12 -8.39 -16.27
N LEU A 231 8.79 -7.39 -16.85
CA LEU A 231 9.86 -6.65 -16.17
C LEU A 231 9.36 -5.97 -14.90
N ALA A 232 8.18 -5.36 -14.92
CA ALA A 232 7.59 -4.72 -13.73
C ALA A 232 7.30 -5.74 -12.62
N VAL A 233 6.81 -6.93 -12.97
CA VAL A 233 6.59 -8.03 -12.02
C VAL A 233 7.91 -8.52 -11.43
N GLU A 234 8.94 -8.70 -12.24
CA GLU A 234 10.28 -9.11 -11.78
C GLU A 234 10.90 -8.07 -10.83
N VAL A 235 10.82 -6.78 -11.18
CA VAL A 235 11.30 -5.69 -10.32
C VAL A 235 10.55 -5.67 -8.99
N ALA A 236 9.22 -5.86 -9.02
CA ALA A 236 8.41 -5.93 -7.81
C ALA A 236 8.79 -7.13 -6.93
N ALA A 237 9.06 -8.30 -7.52
CA ALA A 237 9.50 -9.49 -6.81
C ALA A 237 10.86 -9.28 -6.13
N ARG A 238 11.84 -8.67 -6.83
CA ARG A 238 13.15 -8.33 -6.26
C ARG A 238 13.04 -7.34 -5.10
N ALA A 239 12.22 -6.30 -5.27
CA ALA A 239 11.98 -5.30 -4.24
C ALA A 239 11.31 -5.88 -2.99
N ALA A 240 10.49 -6.93 -3.13
CA ALA A 240 9.88 -7.62 -2.00
C ALA A 240 10.94 -8.28 -1.10
N GLY A 241 11.97 -8.88 -1.69
CA GLY A 241 13.10 -9.46 -0.95
C GLY A 241 13.85 -8.41 -0.12
N VAL A 242 14.20 -7.27 -0.72
CA VAL A 242 14.88 -6.17 0.00
C VAL A 242 14.01 -5.62 1.14
N ARG A 243 12.71 -5.44 0.90
CA ARG A 243 11.77 -4.98 1.92
C ARG A 243 11.57 -5.98 3.06
N ALA A 244 11.81 -7.28 2.82
CA ALA A 244 11.75 -8.29 3.86
C ALA A 244 12.96 -8.23 4.82
N VAL A 245 14.13 -7.78 4.34
CA VAL A 245 15.34 -7.63 5.17
C VAL A 245 15.28 -6.37 6.05
N ALA A 246 14.63 -5.30 5.59
CA ALA A 246 14.49 -4.06 6.35
C ALA A 246 13.98 -4.22 7.80
N PRO A 247 12.90 -4.97 8.11
CA PRO A 247 12.45 -5.17 9.49
C PRO A 247 13.42 -6.03 10.32
N LEU A 248 14.14 -6.97 9.71
CA LEU A 248 15.17 -7.76 10.39
C LEU A 248 16.33 -6.86 10.82
N ALA A 249 16.84 -6.02 9.92
CA ALA A 249 17.89 -5.06 10.22
C ALA A 249 17.47 -4.05 11.30
N ALA A 250 16.24 -3.55 11.22
CA ALA A 250 15.69 -2.63 12.22
C ALA A 250 15.55 -3.27 13.61
N CYS A 251 15.31 -4.58 13.69
CA CYS A 251 15.26 -5.31 14.96
C CYS A 251 16.65 -5.68 15.48
N PHE A 252 17.60 -5.98 14.59
CA PHE A 252 18.93 -6.43 14.95
C PHE A 252 19.85 -5.31 15.43
N LEU A 253 19.77 -4.12 14.80
CA LEU A 253 20.59 -2.96 15.15
C LEU A 253 20.50 -2.56 16.64
N PRO A 254 19.30 -2.37 17.25
CA PRO A 254 19.20 -2.03 18.66
C PRO A 254 19.66 -3.17 19.58
N ALA A 255 19.39 -4.42 19.22
CA ALA A 255 19.83 -5.57 20.00
C ALA A 255 21.36 -5.67 20.04
N PHE A 256 22.03 -5.51 18.89
CA PHE A 256 23.49 -5.50 18.80
C PHE A 256 24.13 -4.38 19.61
N LEU A 257 23.53 -3.18 19.60
CA LEU A 257 24.04 -2.04 20.36
C LEU A 257 23.97 -2.29 21.87
N LEU A 258 22.84 -2.83 22.37
CA LEU A 258 22.64 -3.13 23.79
C LEU A 258 23.49 -4.31 24.28
N LEU A 259 23.63 -5.36 23.47
CA LEU A 259 24.33 -6.60 23.86
C LEU A 259 25.84 -6.55 23.58
N GLY A 260 26.27 -5.87 22.52
CA GLY A 260 27.66 -5.84 22.09
C GLY A 260 28.39 -4.57 22.49
N VAL A 261 27.88 -3.40 22.08
CA VAL A 261 28.62 -2.12 22.18
C VAL A 261 28.59 -1.55 23.60
N VAL A 262 27.41 -1.50 24.22
CA VAL A 262 27.21 -0.88 25.54
C VAL A 262 28.11 -1.50 26.62
N PRO A 263 28.20 -2.84 26.77
CA PRO A 263 29.06 -3.44 27.81
C PRO A 263 30.55 -3.15 27.60
N VAL A 264 31.02 -3.16 26.35
CA VAL A 264 32.43 -2.92 26.01
C VAL A 264 32.82 -1.46 26.29
N VAL A 265 31.97 -0.50 25.91
CA VAL A 265 32.24 0.91 26.20
C VAL A 265 32.18 1.16 27.72
N ALA A 266 31.26 0.51 28.43
CA ALA A 266 31.16 0.62 29.88
C ALA A 266 32.42 0.09 30.59
N SER A 267 32.97 -1.05 30.15
CA SER A 267 34.20 -1.60 30.75
C SER A 267 35.41 -0.70 30.51
N MET A 268 35.57 -0.19 29.27
CA MET A 268 36.68 0.73 28.96
C MET A 268 36.56 2.04 29.75
N ALA A 269 35.34 2.57 29.90
CA ALA A 269 35.11 3.75 30.71
C ALA A 269 35.44 3.51 32.19
N SER A 270 35.04 2.36 32.76
CA SER A 270 35.35 2.04 34.15
C SER A 270 36.85 1.90 34.41
N ASP A 271 37.60 1.30 33.48
CA ASP A 271 39.06 1.15 33.61
C ASP A 271 39.75 2.52 33.62
N LEU A 272 39.24 3.49 32.85
CA LEU A 272 39.80 4.85 32.77
C LEU A 272 39.50 5.70 34.01
N PHE A 273 38.34 5.51 34.65
CA PHE A 273 37.96 6.25 35.86
C PHE A 273 38.54 5.67 37.15
N ASN A 274 38.95 4.40 37.14
CA ASN A 274 39.42 3.69 38.34
C ASN A 274 40.95 3.54 38.40
N GLY A 275 41.68 4.16 37.47
CA GLY A 275 43.15 4.27 37.45
C GLY A 275 43.62 5.71 37.46
#